data_AF-A0A9P4X5Z0-F1
#
_entry.id   AF-A0A9P4X5Z0-F1
#
_cell.length_a   1.000
_cell.length_b   1.000
_cell.length_c   1.000
_cell.angle_alpha   90.00
_cell.angle_beta   90.00
_cell.angle_gamma   90.00
#
_symmetry.space_group_name_H-M   'P 1'
#
loop_
_entity.id
_entity.type
_entity.pdbx_description
1 polymer ?
#
loop_
_entity_poly.entity_id
_entity_poly.type
_entity_poly.pdbx_seq_one_letter_code
_entity_poly.pdbx_strand_id
1 'polypeptide(L)'
;MQHILNETYRDQVADYVHKSPLYGMPDFYNENFPVLPYGQNLSTEGLSQTAPSAIIWGELVVVPGAGHWSFRDRPIRFNAELRSFLKFLEY
;
A
#
# COMPACT_ATOMS: atom_id res chain seq x y z
N MET A 1 6.08 19.68 17.78
CA MET A 1 6.31 18.39 17.11
C MET A 1 7.53 17.77 17.78
N GLN A 2 7.39 16.66 18.50
CA GLN A 2 8.52 16.04 19.21
C GLN A 2 9.32 15.15 18.26
N HIS A 3 10.65 15.11 18.44
CA HIS A 3 11.56 14.41 17.52
C HIS A 3 11.47 12.89 17.73
N ILE A 4 11.37 12.11 16.66
CA ILE A 4 11.11 10.66 16.71
C ILE A 4 12.25 9.82 17.34
N LEU A 5 13.43 10.41 17.52
CA LEU A 5 14.56 9.77 18.21
C LEU A 5 14.58 10.02 19.72
N ASN A 6 13.67 10.85 20.27
CA ASN A 6 13.59 11.09 21.70
C ASN A 6 13.04 9.83 22.41
N GLU A 7 13.81 9.26 23.33
CA GLU A 7 13.48 7.99 23.99
C GLU A 7 12.16 8.06 24.76
N THR A 8 11.94 9.11 25.55
CA THR A 8 10.69 9.30 26.30
C THR A 8 9.47 9.40 25.38
N TYR A 9 9.62 10.08 24.24
CA TYR A 9 8.56 10.18 23.24
C TYR A 9 8.29 8.83 22.56
N ARG A 10 9.33 8.04 22.27
CA ARG A 10 9.19 6.69 21.71
C ARG A 10 8.47 5.76 22.67
N ASP A 11 8.77 5.82 23.97
CA ASP A 11 8.10 5.03 24.99
C ASP A 11 6.61 5.40 25.10
N GLN A 12 6.28 6.69 25.00
CA GLN A 12 4.88 7.16 24.99
C GLN A 12 4.11 6.67 23.76
N VAL A 13 4.73 6.70 22.58
CA VAL A 13 4.11 6.17 21.35
C VAL A 13 3.96 4.66 21.43
N ALA A 14 4.95 3.93 21.95
CA ALA A 14 4.88 2.50 22.15
C ALA A 14 3.76 2.11 23.13
N ASP A 15 3.65 2.81 24.26
CA ASP A 15 2.58 2.61 25.25
C ASP A 15 1.19 2.93 24.68
N TYR A 16 1.06 3.99 23.87
CA TYR A 16 -0.18 4.35 23.17
C TYR A 16 -0.60 3.26 22.17
N VAL A 17 0.33 2.76 21.35
CA VAL A 17 0.10 1.67 20.38
C VAL A 17 -0.24 0.36 21.10
N HIS A 18 0.40 0.10 22.25
CA HIS A 18 0.13 -1.09 23.06
C HIS A 18 -1.26 -1.07 23.73
N LYS A 19 -1.68 0.09 24.24
CA LYS A 19 -2.97 0.27 24.94
C LYS A 19 -4.16 0.47 24.00
N SER A 20 -3.90 0.95 22.78
CA SER A 20 -4.90 1.12 21.74
C SER A 20 -4.61 0.11 20.64
N PRO A 21 -4.98 -1.19 20.83
CA PRO A 21 -4.69 -2.19 19.84
C PRO A 21 -5.29 -1.72 18.52
N LEU A 22 -4.42 -1.61 17.54
CA LEU A 22 -4.65 -1.02 16.23
C LEU A 22 -5.53 -1.93 15.35
N TYR A 23 -6.57 -2.53 15.94
CA TYR A 23 -7.42 -3.52 15.31
C TYR A 23 -8.04 -2.97 14.01
N GLY A 24 -7.74 -3.64 12.90
CA GLY A 24 -8.22 -3.27 11.56
C GLY A 24 -7.12 -2.71 10.65
N MET A 25 -7.42 -1.64 9.89
CA MET A 25 -6.46 -1.03 8.94
C MET A 25 -5.08 -0.69 9.56
N PRO A 26 -5.00 -0.29 10.84
CA PRO A 26 -3.70 0.01 11.43
C PRO A 26 -2.87 -1.22 11.84
N ASP A 27 -3.44 -2.44 11.90
CA ASP A 27 -2.69 -3.67 12.22
C ASP A 27 -1.65 -4.00 11.14
N PHE A 28 -1.89 -3.63 9.88
CA PHE A 28 -0.95 -3.83 8.77
C PHE A 28 0.40 -3.13 8.99
N TYR A 29 0.45 -2.10 9.85
CA TYR A 29 1.72 -1.46 10.21
C TYR A 29 2.57 -2.33 11.15
N ASN A 30 1.94 -3.20 11.96
CA ASN A 30 2.65 -4.13 12.85
C ASN A 30 3.40 -5.22 12.07
N GLU A 31 2.93 -5.60 10.88
CA GLU A 31 3.60 -6.57 10.00
C GLU A 31 4.98 -6.10 9.53
N ASN A 32 5.26 -4.79 9.65
CA ASN A 32 6.48 -4.14 9.17
C ASN A 32 7.34 -3.55 10.31
N PHE A 33 6.99 -3.81 11.58
CA PHE A 33 7.71 -3.34 12.78
C PHE A 33 8.50 -4.49 13.45
N PRO A 34 9.69 -4.27 14.08
CA PRO A 34 10.33 -2.99 14.41
C PRO A 34 11.42 -2.50 13.46
N VAL A 35 11.98 -3.30 12.55
CA VAL A 35 13.10 -2.78 11.75
C VAL A 35 13.32 -3.55 10.45
N LEU A 36 13.73 -2.78 9.46
CA LEU A 36 14.23 -3.14 8.13
C LEU A 36 14.86 -4.55 8.00
N PRO A 37 14.76 -5.15 6.80
CA PRO A 37 14.27 -4.56 5.55
C PRO A 37 12.74 -4.51 5.45
N TYR A 38 12.20 -3.45 4.84
CA TYR A 38 10.78 -3.40 4.49
C TYR A 38 10.50 -4.51 3.49
N GLY A 39 9.65 -5.45 3.88
CA GLY A 39 9.36 -6.63 3.08
C GLY A 39 9.11 -7.82 3.98
N GLN A 40 7.95 -8.45 3.80
CA GLN A 40 7.73 -9.77 4.38
C GLN A 40 8.67 -10.77 3.69
N ASN A 41 9.31 -11.64 4.47
CA ASN A 41 10.11 -12.75 3.93
C ASN A 41 9.15 -13.83 3.38
N LEU A 42 8.57 -13.55 2.22
CA LEU A 42 7.65 -14.44 1.53
C LEU A 42 8.41 -15.17 0.42
N SER A 43 8.31 -16.49 0.39
CA SER A 43 8.72 -17.25 -0.78
C SER A 43 7.70 -17.03 -1.90
N THR A 44 8.18 -16.66 -3.08
CA THR A 44 7.38 -16.64 -4.32
C THR A 44 7.53 -17.94 -5.11
N GLU A 45 8.23 -18.94 -4.56
CA GLU A 45 8.45 -20.22 -5.21
C GLU A 45 7.11 -20.94 -5.43
N GLY A 46 6.85 -21.33 -6.68
CA GLY A 46 5.58 -21.94 -7.07
C GLY A 46 4.41 -20.97 -7.29
N LEU A 47 4.56 -19.66 -7.00
CA LEU A 47 3.56 -18.66 -7.36
C LEU A 47 3.60 -18.39 -8.87
N SER A 48 2.49 -18.65 -9.54
CA SER A 48 2.30 -18.34 -10.96
C SER A 48 0.98 -17.60 -11.15
N GLN A 49 1.05 -16.39 -11.72
CA GLN A 49 -0.13 -15.63 -12.10
C GLN A 49 -0.54 -15.98 -13.52
N THR A 50 -1.46 -16.94 -13.64
CA THR A 50 -1.92 -17.48 -14.93
C THR A 50 -3.12 -16.74 -15.50
N ALA A 51 -3.88 -16.04 -14.65
CA ALA A 51 -4.97 -15.18 -15.07
C ALA A 51 -4.43 -13.85 -15.64
N PRO A 52 -5.00 -13.33 -16.74
CA PRO A 52 -4.69 -12.00 -17.23
C PRO A 52 -4.81 -10.96 -16.11
N SER A 53 -3.79 -10.12 -15.95
CA SER A 53 -3.68 -9.20 -14.81
C SER A 53 -3.11 -7.86 -15.26
N ALA A 54 -3.56 -6.78 -14.64
CA ALA A 54 -3.09 -5.43 -14.91
C ALA A 54 -2.67 -4.72 -13.62
N ILE A 55 -1.60 -3.93 -13.71
CA ILE A 55 -1.12 -3.05 -12.63
C ILE A 55 -1.41 -1.61 -13.05
N ILE A 56 -2.19 -0.89 -12.23
CA ILE A 56 -2.43 0.55 -12.41
C ILE A 56 -1.55 1.30 -11.42
N TRP A 57 -0.55 2.00 -11.94
CA TRP A 57 0.44 2.73 -11.14
C TRP A 57 0.30 4.26 -11.27
N GLY A 58 0.33 4.95 -10.13
CA GLY A 58 0.21 6.41 -10.04
C GLY A 58 1.47 7.20 -10.43
N GLU A 59 1.49 8.48 -10.08
CA GLU A 59 2.52 9.49 -10.27
C GLU A 59 2.87 9.84 -11.72
N LEU A 60 3.48 8.91 -12.46
CA LEU A 60 4.10 9.18 -13.77
C LEU A 60 3.73 8.17 -14.85
N VAL A 61 3.26 6.97 -14.49
CA VAL A 61 3.26 5.83 -15.43
C VAL A 61 1.87 5.59 -16.04
N VAL A 62 0.91 5.06 -15.27
CA VAL A 62 -0.40 4.66 -15.81
C VAL A 62 -1.42 5.79 -15.64
N VAL A 63 -1.37 6.44 -14.48
CA VAL A 63 -2.25 7.56 -14.12
C VAL A 63 -1.40 8.75 -13.64
N PRO A 64 -0.87 9.57 -14.57
CA PRO A 64 0.00 10.69 -14.20
C PRO A 64 -0.68 11.71 -13.28
N GLY A 65 0.06 12.18 -12.28
CA GLY A 65 -0.40 13.13 -11.28
C GLY A 65 -1.46 12.57 -10.33
N ALA A 66 -1.40 11.28 -10.01
CA ALA A 66 -2.25 10.60 -9.04
C ALA A 66 -1.39 9.89 -7.98
N GLY A 67 -1.79 9.87 -6.71
CA GLY A 67 -1.06 9.17 -5.65
C GLY A 67 -1.59 7.76 -5.39
N HIS A 68 -1.50 7.33 -4.13
CA HIS A 68 -2.03 6.06 -3.66
C HIS A 68 -3.53 5.88 -3.97
N TRP A 69 -4.30 6.98 -3.98
CA TRP A 69 -5.76 6.96 -4.24
C TRP A 69 -6.06 7.37 -5.68
N SER A 70 -5.46 6.66 -6.64
CA SER A 70 -5.46 7.06 -8.05
C SER A 70 -6.86 7.13 -8.69
N PHE A 71 -7.77 6.28 -8.26
CA PHE A 71 -9.18 6.32 -8.66
C PHE A 71 -9.91 7.59 -8.20
N ARG A 72 -9.46 8.23 -7.11
CA ARG A 72 -10.02 9.48 -6.59
C ARG A 72 -9.32 10.70 -7.18
N ASP A 73 -8.00 10.65 -7.31
CA ASP A 73 -7.20 11.77 -7.79
C ASP A 73 -7.43 12.03 -9.28
N ARG A 74 -7.55 10.96 -10.08
CA ARG A 74 -7.69 11.03 -11.54
C ARG A 74 -8.72 10.02 -12.05
N PRO A 75 -10.00 10.11 -11.63
CA PRO A 75 -11.03 9.10 -11.91
C PRO A 75 -11.24 8.82 -13.40
N ILE A 76 -11.17 9.86 -14.24
CA ILE A 76 -11.35 9.72 -15.69
C ILE A 76 -10.23 8.86 -16.29
N ARG A 77 -8.97 9.15 -15.95
CA ARG A 77 -7.81 8.43 -16.47
C ARG A 77 -7.77 7.01 -15.91
N PHE A 78 -8.02 6.83 -14.61
CA PHE A 78 -8.11 5.51 -13.98
C PHE A 78 -9.16 4.62 -14.68
N ASN A 79 -10.36 5.15 -14.91
CA ASN A 79 -11.42 4.41 -15.58
C ASN A 79 -11.11 4.10 -17.05
N ALA A 80 -10.37 4.97 -17.75
CA ALA A 80 -9.94 4.69 -19.12
C ALA A 80 -9.00 3.47 -19.18
N GLU A 81 -8.05 3.39 -18.24
CA GLU A 81 -7.12 2.25 -18.14
C GLU A 81 -7.84 0.96 -17.74
N LEU A 82 -8.77 1.04 -16.79
CA LEU A 82 -9.60 -0.11 -16.41
C LEU A 82 -10.43 -0.62 -17.60
N ARG A 83 -11.07 0.28 -18.35
CA ARG A 83 -11.86 -0.11 -19.55
C ARG A 83 -10.98 -0.68 -20.65
N SER A 84 -9.78 -0.14 -20.85
CA SER A 84 -8.80 -0.66 -21.80
C SER A 84 -8.45 -2.12 -21.48
N PHE A 85 -8.19 -2.42 -20.20
CA PHE A 85 -7.93 -3.78 -19.75
C PHE A 85 -9.15 -4.71 -19.91
N LEU A 86 -10.35 -4.27 -19.51
CA LEU A 86 -11.57 -5.07 -19.69
C LEU A 86 -11.83 -5.40 -21.17
N LYS A 87 -11.61 -4.43 -22.07
CA LYS A 87 -11.74 -4.65 -23.51
C LYS A 87 -10.72 -5.67 -24.04
N PHE A 88 -9.49 -5.66 -23.51
CA PHE A 88 -8.49 -6.69 -23.84
C PHE A 88 -8.95 -8.08 -23.42
N LEU A 89 -9.71 -8.19 -22.33
CA LEU A 89 -10.32 -9.44 -21.86
C LEU A 89 -11.63 -9.80 -22.59
N GLU A 90 -12.03 -9.02 -23.61
CA GLU A 90 -13.29 -9.18 -24.34
C GLU A 90 -14.56 -9.04 -23.48
N TYR A 91 -14.50 -8.21 -22.42
CA TYR A 91 -15.64 -7.79 -21.59
C TYR A 91 -16.21 -6.42 -21.99
#